data_AF-A0A368XE65-F1
#
_entry.id   AF-A0A368XE65-F1
#
_cell.length_a   1.000
_cell.length_b   1.000
_cell.length_c   1.000
_cell.angle_alpha   90.00
_cell.angle_beta   90.00
_cell.angle_gamma   90.00
#
_symmetry.space_group_name_H-M   'P 1'
#
loop_
_entity.id
_entity.type
_entity.pdbx_description
1 polymer ?
#
loop_
_entity_poly.entity_id
_entity_poly.type
_entity_poly.pdbx_seq_one_letter_code
_entity_poly.pdbx_strand_id
1 'polypeptide(L)' 'MDIDLDTALQAAVNILRDAAESGCMPSGEPLPGRAAELHREAARHLDELRREIAVLAQLRQTPRD' A
#
# COMPACT_ATOMS: atom_id res chain seq x y z
N MET A 1 13.43 -6.49 14.28
CA MET A 1 13.53 -5.39 13.31
C MET A 1 12.17 -4.72 13.35
N ASP A 2 12.08 -3.52 13.90
CA ASP A 2 10.82 -2.78 13.92
C ASP A 2 10.61 -2.24 12.50
N ILE A 3 9.49 -2.57 11.88
CA ILE A 3 9.18 -2.10 10.51
C ILE A 3 8.44 -0.80 10.70
N ASP A 4 9.00 0.31 10.19
CA ASP A 4 8.29 1.58 10.23
C ASP A 4 7.00 1.52 9.41
N LEU A 5 6.05 2.39 9.77
CA LEU A 5 4.72 2.39 9.17
C LEU A 5 4.76 2.62 7.65
N ASP A 6 5.67 3.46 7.15
CA ASP A 6 5.76 3.72 5.71
C ASP A 6 6.21 2.48 4.94
N THR A 7 7.20 1.76 5.47
CA THR A 7 7.71 0.50 4.91
C THR A 7 6.61 -0.57 4.90
N ALA A 8 5.84 -0.69 5.99
CA ALA A 8 4.72 -1.62 6.08
C ALA A 8 3.62 -1.29 5.06
N LEU A 9 3.26 -0.01 4.90
CA LEU A 9 2.26 0.44 3.94
C LEU A 9 2.75 0.26 2.50
N GLN A 10 4.02 0.55 2.21
CA GLN A 10 4.61 0.33 0.89
C GLN A 10 4.61 -1.16 0.51
N ALA A 11 4.92 -2.05 1.47
CA ALA A 11 4.85 -3.49 1.25
C ALA A 11 3.41 -3.96 0.96
N ALA A 12 2.43 -3.44 1.70
CA ALA A 12 1.02 -3.77 1.47
C ALA A 12 0.54 -3.30 0.08
N VAL A 13 0.93 -2.10 -0.36
CA VAL A 13 0.64 -1.59 -1.71
C VAL A 13 1.22 -2.53 -2.78
N ASN A 14 2.47 -2.97 -2.60
CA ASN A 14 3.12 -3.87 -3.55
C ASN A 14 2.39 -5.21 -3.64
N ILE A 15 2.04 -5.82 -2.51
CA ILE A 15 1.29 -7.08 -2.46
C ILE A 15 -0.03 -6.97 -3.24
N LEU A 16 -0.76 -5.87 -3.07
CA LEU A 16 -2.02 -5.65 -3.78
C LEU A 16 -1.82 -5.51 -5.29
N ARG A 17 -0.78 -4.79 -5.73
CA ARG A 17 -0.43 -4.63 -7.16
C ARG A 17 0.01 -5.96 -7.76
N ASP A 18 0.94 -6.65 -7.11
CA ASP A 18 1.48 -7.93 -7.56
C ASP A 18 0.37 -8.97 -7.70
N ALA A 19 -0.59 -9.00 -6.76
CA ALA A 19 -1.72 -9.91 -6.85
C ALA A 19 -2.65 -9.58 -8.04
N ALA A 20 -2.89 -8.29 -8.30
CA ALA A 20 -3.74 -7.85 -9.41
C ALA A 20 -3.07 -7.99 -10.79
N GLU A 21 -1.73 -7.97 -10.85
CA GLU A 21 -0.94 -8.14 -12.06
C GLU A 21 -0.71 -9.61 -12.39
N SER A 22 -0.32 -10.41 -11.40
CA SER A 22 -0.12 -11.86 -11.56
C SER A 22 -1.44 -12.63 -11.70
N GLY A 23 -2.54 -12.07 -11.21
CA GLY A 23 -3.80 -12.79 -11.10
C GLY A 23 -3.77 -13.89 -10.03
N CYS A 24 -2.84 -13.83 -9.07
CA CYS A 24 -2.69 -14.79 -7.99
C CYS A 24 -2.52 -14.07 -6.64
N MET A 25 -3.12 -14.63 -5.59
CA MET A 25 -2.84 -14.23 -4.22
C MET A 25 -1.40 -14.61 -3.82
N PRO A 26 -0.83 -14.00 -2.76
CA PRO A 26 0.49 -14.39 -2.24
C PRO A 26 0.58 -15.85 -1.78
N SER A 27 -0.55 -16.48 -1.47
CA SER A 27 -0.66 -17.92 -1.21
C SER A 27 -0.45 -18.79 -2.44
N GLY A 28 -0.46 -18.21 -3.64
CA GLY A 28 -0.44 -18.91 -4.94
C GLY A 28 -1.83 -19.24 -5.49
N GLU A 29 -2.90 -18.94 -4.75
CA GLU A 29 -4.27 -19.20 -5.22
C GLU A 29 -4.70 -18.21 -6.31
N PRO A 30 -5.49 -18.63 -7.31
CA PRO A 30 -5.98 -17.73 -8.35
C PRO A 30 -6.81 -16.58 -7.76
N LEU A 31 -6.58 -15.36 -8.24
CA LEU A 31 -7.36 -14.18 -7.92
C LEU A 31 -8.49 -14.02 -8.94
N PRO A 32 -9.77 -14.06 -8.53
CA PRO A 32 -10.89 -13.84 -9.44
C PRO A 32 -10.80 -12.48 -10.14
N GLY A 33 -11.25 -12.39 -11.40
CA GLY A 33 -11.10 -11.16 -12.21
C GLY A 33 -11.69 -9.90 -11.56
N ARG A 34 -12.85 -9.99 -10.90
CA ARG A 34 -13.44 -8.88 -10.15
C ARG A 34 -12.63 -8.49 -8.91
N ALA A 35 -11.97 -9.46 -8.29
CA ALA A 35 -11.08 -9.20 -7.16
C ALA A 35 -9.79 -8.49 -7.62
N ALA A 36 -9.27 -8.78 -8.82
CA ALA A 36 -8.12 -8.06 -9.36
C ALA A 36 -8.38 -6.54 -9.48
N GLU A 37 -9.58 -6.13 -9.91
CA GLU A 37 -9.96 -4.71 -9.95
C GLU A 37 -9.99 -4.08 -8.55
N LEU A 38 -10.57 -4.78 -7.56
CA LEU A 38 -10.61 -4.33 -6.18
C LEU A 38 -9.20 -4.19 -5.58
N HIS A 39 -8.28 -5.10 -5.91
CA HIS A 39 -6.89 -5.02 -5.48
C HIS A 39 -6.17 -3.80 -6.09
N ARG A 40 -6.41 -3.48 -7.37
CA ARG A 40 -5.86 -2.25 -7.98
C ARG A 40 -6.39 -0.98 -7.33
N GLU A 41 -7.69 -0.94 -7.07
CA GLU A 41 -8.33 0.20 -6.41
C GLU A 41 -7.83 0.37 -4.97
N ALA A 42 -7.76 -0.72 -4.22
CA ALA A 42 -7.21 -0.72 -2.87
C ALA A 42 -5.74 -0.27 -2.86
N ALA A 43 -4.92 -0.76 -3.79
CA ALA A 43 -3.53 -0.35 -3.91
C ALA A 43 -3.37 1.15 -4.21
N ARG A 44 -4.23 1.70 -5.09
CA ARG A 44 -4.25 3.14 -5.39
C ARG A 44 -4.60 3.94 -4.13
N HIS A 45 -5.71 3.60 -3.49
CA HIS A 45 -6.20 4.34 -2.33
C HIS A 45 -5.23 4.25 -1.14
N LEU A 46 -4.63 3.09 -0.91
CA LEU A 46 -3.64 2.92 0.16
C LEU A 46 -2.35 3.71 -0.11
N ASP A 47 -1.90 3.81 -1.36
CA ASP A 47 -0.73 4.62 -1.71
C ASP A 47 -1.01 6.13 -1.56
N GLU A 48 -2.24 6.58 -1.85
CA GLU A 48 -2.67 7.96 -1.56
C GLU A 48 -2.62 8.26 -0.06
N LEU A 49 -3.24 7.40 0.76
CA LEU A 49 -3.23 7.55 2.22
C LEU A 49 -1.81 7.51 2.79
N ARG A 50 -0.95 6.62 2.30
CA ARG A 50 0.45 6.55 2.72
C ARG A 50 1.18 7.86 2.46
N ARG A 51 1.00 8.46 1.27
CA ARG A 51 1.60 9.76 0.93
C ARG A 51 1.09 10.88 1.84
N GLU A 52 -0.21 10.91 2.13
CA GLU A 52 -0.79 11.89 3.06
C GLU A 52 -0.21 11.76 4.47
N ILE A 53 -0.10 10.53 4.98
CA ILE A 53 0.52 10.24 6.29
C ILE A 53 1.98 10.70 6.31
N ALA A 54 2.74 10.45 5.23
CA ALA A 54 4.13 10.88 5.14
C ALA A 54 4.26 12.41 5.19
N VAL A 55 3.40 13.14 4.46
CA VAL A 55 3.37 14.62 4.50
C VAL A 55 3.02 15.11 5.90
N LEU A 56 1.99 14.54 6.53
CA LEU A 56 1.58 14.91 7.89
C LEU A 56 2.70 14.63 8.92
N ALA A 57 3.42 13.53 8.78
CA ALA A 57 4.56 13.20 9.63
C ALA A 57 5.68 14.24 9.48
N GLN A 58 5.95 14.70 8.26
CA GLN A 58 6.97 15.71 7.98
C GLN A 58 6.61 17.08 8.56
N LEU A 59 5.36 17.51 8.45
CA LEU A 59 4.87 18.75 9.05
C LEU A 59 4.98 18.75 10.58
N ARG A 60 4.77 17.60 11.23
CA ARG A 60 4.93 17.47 12.68
C ARG A 60 6.40 17.55 13.14
N GLN A 61 7.34 17.29 12.24
CA GLN A 61 8.78 17.32 12.52
C GLN A 61 9.42 18.67 12.17
N THR A 62 8.67 19.61 11.57
CA THR A 62 9.19 20.94 11.24
C THR A 62 9.24 21.79 12.52
N PRO A 63 10.42 22.26 12.99
CA PRO A 63 10.49 23.12 14.16
C PRO A 63 9.76 24.44 13.89
N ARG A 64 8.95 24.89 14.85
CA ARG A 64 8.48 26.28 14.90
C ARG A 64 9.64 27.12 15.44
N ASP A 65 10.29 27.85 14.55
CA ASP A 65 11.13 29.00 14.90
C ASP A 65 10.32 30.11 15.58
#